data_AF-A0A9W8Y3W7-F1
#
_entry.id   AF-A0A9W8Y3W7-F1
#
_cell.length_a   1.000
_cell.length_b   1.000
_cell.length_c   1.000
_cell.angle_alpha   90.00
_cell.angle_beta   90.00
_cell.angle_gamma   90.00
#
_symmetry.space_group_name_H-M   'P 1'
#
loop_
_entity.id
_entity.type
_entity.pdbx_description
1 polymer ?
#
loop_
_entity_poly.entity_id
_entity_poly.type
_entity_poly.pdbx_seq_one_letter_code
_entity_poly.pdbx_strand_id
1 'polypeptide(L)'
;MSRGTSSFGIAILSPPTKRHYEMSAAIRMASQPLKLNSTRPFETAIFDAHNGFGGNGIYVAPTPDQNPLNITGGTGGGCVTSGPFTPPNFTVNFPTADCLRRDFIPWIMNSFADPKLVQHVLAQADYTSFARAIENIPSFDEPNIHGSGHFGVGGVLGTIGNAANSPGDPLFYLHHGNLDRILWTWQQKDLRTRLHQVGGPIAPFDYGGQNVTLDFKINMGKLAGDATLEELLNTQGGTLCYTY
;
A
#
# COMPACT_ATOMS: atom_id res chain seq x y z
N MET A 1 34.51 -58.22 18.78
CA MET A 1 35.14 -56.88 18.79
C MET A 1 34.85 -56.25 17.43
N SER A 2 33.71 -55.58 17.24
CA SER A 2 33.40 -54.15 17.45
C SER A 2 34.24 -53.16 16.63
N ARG A 3 33.49 -52.23 15.97
CA ARG A 3 33.82 -50.94 15.33
C ARG A 3 34.08 -51.01 13.81
N GLY A 4 33.40 -50.24 12.94
CA GLY A 4 32.31 -49.30 13.10
C GLY A 4 32.03 -48.62 11.74
N THR A 5 30.78 -48.62 11.27
CA THR A 5 30.34 -47.86 10.09
C THR A 5 29.66 -46.58 10.55
N SER A 6 30.26 -45.43 10.24
CA SER A 6 29.69 -44.12 10.51
C SER A 6 28.62 -43.82 9.46
N SER A 7 27.34 -43.88 9.84
CA SER A 7 26.25 -43.33 9.02
C SER A 7 26.30 -41.81 9.07
N PHE A 8 26.56 -41.18 7.93
CA PHE A 8 26.26 -39.77 7.72
C PHE A 8 24.74 -39.60 7.64
N GLY A 9 24.12 -39.22 8.76
CA GLY A 9 22.75 -38.72 8.77
C GLY A 9 22.74 -37.32 8.17
N ILE A 10 22.18 -37.17 6.98
CA ILE A 10 21.78 -35.87 6.44
C ILE A 10 20.65 -35.37 7.34
N ALA A 11 20.98 -34.46 8.25
CA ALA A 11 19.99 -33.66 8.94
C ALA A 11 19.26 -32.83 7.88
N ILE A 12 18.01 -33.20 7.61
CA ILE A 12 17.08 -32.34 6.90
C ILE A 12 16.86 -31.14 7.80
N LEU A 13 17.62 -30.08 7.55
CA LEU A 13 17.35 -28.77 8.12
C LEU A 13 16.01 -28.32 7.54
N SER A 14 14.96 -28.40 8.37
CA SER A 14 13.71 -27.71 8.12
C SER A 14 14.01 -26.25 7.77
N PRO A 15 13.46 -25.72 6.67
CA PRO A 15 13.69 -24.32 6.32
C PRO A 15 13.14 -23.43 7.44
N PRO A 16 13.82 -22.30 7.75
CA PRO A 16 13.32 -21.35 8.71
C PRO A 16 11.92 -20.89 8.27
N THR A 17 11.01 -20.84 9.23
CA THR A 17 9.65 -20.36 9.05
C THR A 17 9.67 -19.05 8.26
N LYS A 18 9.10 -19.07 7.05
CA LYS A 18 8.85 -17.88 6.25
C LYS A 18 7.92 -16.96 7.05
N ARG A 19 8.46 -16.04 7.84
CA ARG A 19 7.72 -14.83 8.20
C ARG A 19 7.67 -13.99 6.93
N HIS A 20 6.59 -14.16 6.17
CA HIS A 20 6.21 -13.19 5.16
C HIS A 20 5.86 -11.90 5.93
N TYR A 21 6.81 -10.97 6.00
CA TYR A 21 6.60 -9.65 6.56
C TYR A 21 5.79 -8.83 5.54
N GLU A 22 4.47 -8.97 5.56
CA GLU A 22 3.58 -8.13 4.78
C GLU A 22 3.47 -6.75 5.45
N MET A 23 3.86 -5.70 4.73
CA MET A 23 3.83 -4.30 5.19
C MET A 23 2.56 -3.92 5.95
N SER A 24 1.40 -4.23 5.36
CA SER A 24 0.14 -3.79 5.95
C SER A 24 -0.29 -4.67 7.11
N ALA A 25 0.16 -5.93 7.22
CA ALA A 25 -0.16 -6.77 8.36
C ALA A 25 0.49 -6.22 9.64
N ALA A 26 1.77 -5.82 9.57
CA ALA A 26 2.48 -5.24 10.72
C ALA A 26 1.89 -3.88 11.13
N ILE A 27 1.61 -2.99 10.17
CA ILE A 27 0.97 -1.70 10.44
C ILE A 27 -0.45 -1.88 10.98
N ARG A 28 -1.25 -2.81 10.44
CA ARG A 28 -2.60 -3.14 10.96
C ARG A 28 -2.57 -3.70 12.38
N MET A 29 -1.58 -4.51 12.71
CA MET A 29 -1.41 -5.01 14.08
C MET A 29 -0.96 -3.90 15.03
N ALA A 30 -0.21 -2.92 14.51
CA ALA A 30 0.27 -1.78 15.25
C ALA A 30 -0.74 -0.63 15.36
N SER A 31 -1.74 -0.53 14.47
CA SER A 31 -2.82 0.46 14.56
C SER A 31 -3.61 0.29 15.86
N GLN A 32 -4.02 1.42 16.42
CA GLN A 32 -4.75 1.50 17.68
C GLN A 32 -5.97 2.40 17.46
N PRO A 33 -7.09 1.87 16.92
CA PRO A 33 -8.29 2.68 16.62
C PRO A 33 -8.87 3.40 17.85
N LEU A 34 -8.60 2.89 19.06
CA LEU A 34 -8.98 3.50 20.34
C LEU A 34 -7.99 4.55 20.86
N LYS A 35 -6.86 4.76 20.17
CA LYS A 35 -5.79 5.71 20.52
C LYS A 35 -5.29 6.40 19.26
N LEU A 36 -6.10 7.30 18.71
CA LEU A 36 -5.83 7.95 17.41
C LEU A 36 -4.48 8.68 17.35
N ASN A 37 -4.02 9.28 18.46
CA ASN A 37 -2.74 9.98 18.49
C ASN A 37 -1.51 9.06 18.68
N SER A 38 -1.68 7.74 18.65
CA SER A 38 -0.57 6.79 18.87
C SER A 38 0.41 6.76 17.71
N THR A 39 1.71 6.90 18.01
CA THR A 39 2.79 6.79 17.02
C THR A 39 3.22 5.36 16.75
N ARG A 40 2.70 4.37 17.50
CA ARG A 40 3.10 2.96 17.41
C ARG A 40 3.11 2.38 15.99
N PRO A 41 2.17 2.71 15.07
CA PRO A 41 2.24 2.23 13.68
C PRO A 41 3.55 2.60 12.96
N PHE A 42 4.15 3.73 13.33
CA PHE A 42 5.37 4.25 12.73
C PHE A 42 6.65 3.72 13.39
N GLU A 43 6.53 2.91 14.44
CA GLU A 43 7.66 2.22 15.10
C GLU A 43 7.87 0.80 14.54
N THR A 44 7.11 0.43 13.51
CA THR A 44 7.22 -0.89 12.87
C THR A 44 8.47 -1.00 12.01
N ALA A 45 8.94 -2.24 11.77
CA ALA A 45 10.20 -2.52 11.06
C ALA A 45 10.27 -1.90 9.65
N ILE A 46 9.14 -1.57 9.03
CA ILE A 46 9.14 -0.92 7.73
C ILE A 46 9.68 0.51 7.76
N PHE A 47 9.56 1.20 8.89
CA PHE A 47 10.09 2.55 9.08
C PHE A 47 11.49 2.53 9.73
N ASP A 48 12.08 1.35 9.93
CA ASP A 48 13.44 1.22 10.45
C ASP A 48 14.44 1.88 9.50
N ALA A 49 15.45 2.53 10.09
CA ALA A 49 16.45 3.29 9.34
C ALA A 49 17.51 2.41 8.65
N HIS A 50 17.65 1.14 9.02
CA HIS A 50 18.70 0.28 8.46
C HIS A 50 18.12 -0.84 7.60
N ASN A 51 17.06 -1.48 8.07
CA ASN A 51 16.45 -2.64 7.45
C ASN A 51 15.11 -2.31 6.77
N GLY A 52 14.63 -1.07 6.94
CA GLY A 52 13.37 -0.59 6.40
C GLY A 52 13.55 0.51 5.35
N PHE A 53 12.50 1.31 5.22
CA PHE A 53 12.34 2.36 4.23
C PHE A 53 12.59 3.76 4.79
N GLY A 54 13.20 3.84 5.98
CA GLY A 54 13.41 5.11 6.68
C GLY A 54 12.15 5.66 7.32
N GLY A 55 12.35 6.61 8.23
CA GLY A 55 11.29 7.17 9.06
C GLY A 55 10.59 8.38 8.44
N ASN A 56 10.23 9.31 9.32
CA ASN A 56 9.52 10.53 9.00
C ASN A 56 10.43 11.62 8.39
N GLY A 57 9.82 12.66 7.84
CA GLY A 57 10.51 13.89 7.48
C GLY A 57 10.86 14.75 8.69
N ILE A 58 11.77 15.72 8.51
CA ILE A 58 11.90 16.83 9.47
C ILE A 58 10.55 17.54 9.63
N TYR A 59 10.25 18.01 10.84
CA TYR A 59 9.01 18.74 11.06
C TYR A 59 9.00 20.06 10.30
N VAL A 60 7.94 20.29 9.52
CA VAL A 60 7.67 21.55 8.82
C VAL A 60 6.18 21.86 8.99
N ALA A 61 5.87 22.98 9.64
CA ALA A 61 4.48 23.42 9.79
C ALA A 61 3.90 23.79 8.40
N PRO A 62 2.77 23.21 7.98
CA PRO A 62 2.18 23.49 6.68
C PRO A 62 1.55 24.88 6.64
N THR A 63 1.66 25.56 5.50
CA THR A 63 0.84 26.74 5.20
C THR A 63 -0.59 26.33 4.83
N PRO A 64 -1.58 27.25 4.90
CA PRO A 64 -2.94 26.96 4.43
C PRO A 64 -2.98 26.46 2.97
N ASP A 65 -2.14 27.03 2.09
CA ASP A 65 -2.06 26.64 0.67
C ASP A 65 -1.51 25.22 0.49
N GLN A 66 -0.61 24.78 1.40
CA GLN A 66 -0.10 23.41 1.41
C GLN A 66 -1.12 22.41 1.97
N ASN A 67 -2.12 22.89 2.73
CA ASN A 67 -3.13 22.07 3.38
C ASN A 67 -4.57 22.29 2.87
N PRO A 68 -4.83 22.12 1.55
CA PRO A 68 -6.17 22.31 1.01
C PRO A 68 -7.19 21.30 1.55
N LEU A 69 -6.71 20.19 2.15
CA LEU A 69 -7.53 19.10 2.70
C LEU A 69 -7.76 19.22 4.21
N ASN A 70 -7.23 20.26 4.86
CA ASN A 70 -7.31 20.48 6.31
C ASN A 70 -6.86 19.27 7.16
N ILE A 71 -5.85 18.53 6.69
CA ILE A 71 -5.25 17.40 7.41
C ILE A 71 -4.33 17.97 8.49
N THR A 72 -4.61 17.66 9.76
CA THR A 72 -3.84 18.17 10.90
C THR A 72 -3.14 17.04 11.67
N GLY A 73 -2.35 17.38 12.69
CA GLY A 73 -1.69 16.38 13.53
C GLY A 73 -0.45 15.73 12.91
N GLY A 74 0.13 16.38 11.90
CA GLY A 74 1.39 15.97 11.31
C GLY A 74 2.57 16.12 12.25
N THR A 75 3.54 15.24 12.08
CA THR A 75 4.75 15.12 12.91
C THR A 75 6.04 15.24 12.10
N GLY A 76 5.93 15.45 10.79
CA GLY A 76 7.01 15.64 9.82
C GLY A 76 6.69 16.80 8.87
N GLY A 77 6.85 16.57 7.56
CA GLY A 77 6.52 17.54 6.51
C GLY A 77 7.67 17.83 5.55
N GLY A 78 8.91 17.73 6.01
CA GLY A 78 10.11 17.96 5.20
C GLY A 78 10.76 16.68 4.69
N CYS A 79 12.05 16.79 4.32
CA CYS A 79 12.83 15.66 3.82
C CYS A 79 12.97 14.56 4.88
N VAL A 80 12.84 13.31 4.45
CA VAL A 80 13.21 12.13 5.25
C VAL A 80 14.70 12.24 5.64
N THR A 81 15.01 11.94 6.90
CA THR A 81 16.35 12.16 7.49
C THR A 81 17.12 10.89 7.78
N SER A 82 16.50 9.73 7.64
CA SER A 82 17.12 8.43 7.94
C SER A 82 16.70 7.38 6.92
N GLY A 83 17.53 6.35 6.75
CA GLY A 83 17.25 5.26 5.83
C GLY A 83 17.84 5.42 4.43
N PRO A 84 17.66 4.39 3.59
CA PRO A 84 18.29 4.32 2.26
C PRO A 84 17.74 5.36 1.28
N PHE A 85 16.57 5.95 1.57
CA PHE A 85 15.86 6.88 0.68
C PHE A 85 16.10 8.36 1.04
N THR A 86 17.33 8.69 1.43
CA THR A 86 17.78 10.04 1.78
C THR A 86 18.79 10.56 0.75
N PRO A 87 18.90 11.89 0.53
CA PRO A 87 19.95 12.45 -0.30
C PRO A 87 21.35 12.12 0.25
N PRO A 88 22.37 11.91 -0.62
CA PRO A 88 22.32 11.95 -2.08
C PRO A 88 21.90 10.60 -2.72
N ASN A 89 21.62 9.56 -1.94
CA ASN A 89 21.39 8.21 -2.43
C ASN A 89 20.04 8.05 -3.15
N PHE A 90 19.07 8.91 -2.83
CA PHE A 90 17.75 8.91 -3.44
C PHE A 90 17.25 10.33 -3.70
N THR A 91 16.55 10.50 -4.83
CA THR A 91 15.94 11.77 -5.24
C THR A 91 14.66 11.45 -5.98
N VAL A 92 13.57 12.12 -5.59
CA VAL A 92 12.30 12.10 -6.30
C VAL A 92 12.43 13.05 -7.48
N ASN A 93 12.20 12.58 -8.71
CA ASN A 93 12.48 13.37 -9.92
C ASN A 93 11.23 14.02 -10.57
N PHE A 94 10.07 13.91 -9.92
CA PHE A 94 8.81 14.44 -10.43
C PHE A 94 8.07 15.23 -9.34
N PRO A 95 7.50 16.41 -9.67
CA PRO A 95 7.59 17.12 -10.94
C PRO A 95 8.97 17.72 -11.22
N THR A 96 9.78 17.89 -10.17
CA THR A 96 11.18 18.35 -10.24
C THR A 96 12.02 17.55 -9.25
N ALA A 97 13.33 17.56 -9.42
CA ALA A 97 14.25 16.84 -8.53
C ALA A 97 14.20 17.40 -7.10
N ASP A 98 13.88 16.53 -6.14
CA ASP A 98 13.75 16.88 -4.73
C ASP A 98 14.01 15.66 -3.82
N CYS A 99 14.12 15.87 -2.51
CA CYS A 99 14.17 14.81 -1.52
C CYS A 99 12.81 14.11 -1.38
N LEU A 100 12.82 12.88 -0.84
CA LEU A 100 11.60 12.22 -0.37
C LEU A 100 11.03 12.98 0.84
N ARG A 101 9.75 13.36 0.80
CA ARG A 101 9.07 14.02 1.93
C ARG A 101 8.02 13.13 2.56
N ARG A 102 7.99 13.09 3.89
CA ARG A 102 6.97 12.36 4.67
C ARG A 102 6.49 13.21 5.83
N ASP A 103 5.23 13.06 6.16
CA ASP A 103 4.59 13.63 7.32
C ASP A 103 3.65 12.60 7.92
N PHE A 104 4.12 11.94 8.96
CA PHE A 104 3.31 10.92 9.63
C PHE A 104 2.12 11.56 10.34
N ILE A 105 0.92 11.07 10.01
CA ILE A 105 -0.36 11.49 10.61
C ILE A 105 -0.91 10.33 11.45
N PRO A 106 -0.70 10.32 12.79
CA PRO A 106 -1.16 9.24 13.66
C PRO A 106 -2.65 8.96 13.58
N TRP A 107 -3.50 9.99 13.58
CA TRP A 107 -4.94 9.77 13.65
C TRP A 107 -5.46 9.08 12.38
N ILE A 108 -4.97 9.46 11.19
CA ILE A 108 -5.32 8.78 9.93
C ILE A 108 -4.85 7.34 9.98
N MET A 109 -3.58 7.10 10.33
CA MET A 109 -3.05 5.74 10.34
C MET A 109 -3.82 4.83 11.31
N ASN A 110 -4.18 5.34 12.49
CA ASN A 110 -4.89 4.56 13.50
C ASN A 110 -6.37 4.33 13.19
N SER A 111 -7.05 5.24 12.48
CA SER A 111 -8.46 5.05 12.10
C SER A 111 -8.64 4.36 10.76
N PHE A 112 -7.78 4.63 9.76
CA PHE A 112 -7.95 4.15 8.39
C PHE A 112 -7.31 2.77 8.18
N ALA A 113 -6.31 2.40 9.00
CA ALA A 113 -5.74 1.05 9.00
C ALA A 113 -6.40 0.11 10.04
N ASP A 114 -7.65 0.38 10.43
CA ASP A 114 -8.42 -0.50 11.31
C ASP A 114 -8.73 -1.84 10.59
N PRO A 115 -8.39 -3.00 11.18
CA PRO A 115 -8.74 -4.31 10.65
C PRO A 115 -10.23 -4.49 10.31
N LYS A 116 -11.16 -3.78 10.97
CA LYS A 116 -12.59 -3.82 10.66
C LYS A 116 -12.91 -3.28 9.27
N LEU A 117 -12.18 -2.28 8.79
CA LEU A 117 -12.35 -1.74 7.44
C LEU A 117 -11.93 -2.78 6.39
N VAL A 118 -10.88 -3.54 6.67
CA VAL A 118 -10.46 -4.66 5.81
C VAL A 118 -11.53 -5.74 5.76
N GLN A 119 -12.12 -6.10 6.91
CA GLN A 119 -13.22 -7.06 6.96
C GLN A 119 -14.43 -6.57 6.17
N HIS A 120 -14.76 -5.27 6.27
CA HIS A 120 -15.82 -4.65 5.49
C HIS A 120 -15.55 -4.74 3.99
N VAL A 121 -14.34 -4.41 3.52
CA VAL A 121 -13.93 -4.54 2.12
C VAL A 121 -14.05 -5.99 1.64
N LEU A 122 -13.54 -6.95 2.43
CA LEU A 122 -13.59 -8.37 2.06
C LEU A 122 -15.03 -8.92 2.03
N ALA A 123 -15.99 -8.29 2.71
CA ALA A 123 -17.38 -8.73 2.78
C ALA A 123 -18.23 -8.28 1.56
N GLN A 124 -17.70 -7.41 0.70
CA GLN A 124 -18.46 -6.88 -0.44
C GLN A 124 -18.86 -7.97 -1.43
N ALA A 125 -20.05 -7.85 -1.99
CA ALA A 125 -20.69 -8.89 -2.80
C ALA A 125 -20.13 -8.95 -4.23
N ASP A 126 -19.81 -7.78 -4.79
CA ASP A 126 -19.40 -7.58 -6.18
C ASP A 126 -18.20 -6.62 -6.27
N TYR A 127 -17.56 -6.58 -7.44
CA TYR A 127 -16.37 -5.74 -7.65
C TYR A 127 -16.63 -4.25 -7.45
N THR A 128 -17.80 -3.72 -7.85
CA THR A 128 -18.06 -2.28 -7.75
C THR A 128 -18.19 -1.87 -6.29
N SER A 129 -18.90 -2.66 -5.48
CA SER A 129 -18.99 -2.44 -4.04
C SER A 129 -17.64 -2.64 -3.34
N PHE A 130 -16.85 -3.63 -3.77
CA PHE A 130 -15.48 -3.84 -3.30
C PHE A 130 -14.57 -2.63 -3.57
N ALA A 131 -14.50 -2.16 -4.82
CA ALA A 131 -13.66 -1.04 -5.23
C ALA A 131 -14.05 0.25 -4.48
N ARG A 132 -15.35 0.51 -4.35
CA ARG A 132 -15.86 1.63 -3.55
C ARG A 132 -15.49 1.51 -2.07
N ALA A 133 -15.48 0.30 -1.49
CA ALA A 133 -15.11 0.14 -0.08
C ALA A 133 -13.59 0.34 0.16
N ILE A 134 -12.73 0.13 -0.83
CA ILE A 134 -11.28 0.35 -0.71
C ILE A 134 -10.94 1.84 -0.61
N GLU A 135 -11.56 2.67 -1.45
CA GLU A 135 -11.26 4.10 -1.57
C GLU A 135 -12.26 5.00 -0.84
N ASN A 136 -13.49 4.51 -0.65
CA ASN A 136 -14.65 5.23 -0.12
C ASN A 136 -14.92 6.54 -0.89
N ILE A 137 -15.66 7.47 -0.30
CA ILE A 137 -15.84 8.82 -0.85
C ILE A 137 -14.61 9.69 -0.54
N PRO A 138 -14.35 10.77 -1.32
CA PRO A 138 -13.19 11.65 -1.09
C PRO A 138 -13.43 12.57 0.12
N SER A 139 -13.55 11.98 1.31
CA SER A 139 -13.70 12.66 2.60
C SER A 139 -12.83 12.00 3.65
N PHE A 140 -12.21 12.80 4.51
CA PHE A 140 -11.44 12.31 5.64
C PHE A 140 -12.31 11.92 6.84
N ASP A 141 -13.59 12.29 6.82
CA ASP A 141 -14.59 11.83 7.79
C ASP A 141 -15.00 10.38 7.54
N GLU A 142 -14.65 9.83 6.37
CA GLU A 142 -14.98 8.48 5.92
C GLU A 142 -13.71 7.64 5.75
N PRO A 143 -13.31 6.87 6.79
CA PRO A 143 -12.10 6.07 6.76
C PRO A 143 -12.08 5.06 5.60
N ASN A 144 -10.92 4.92 4.98
CA ASN A 144 -10.70 3.95 3.92
C ASN A 144 -9.26 3.41 3.93
N ILE A 145 -9.10 2.14 3.55
CA ILE A 145 -7.82 1.45 3.73
C ILE A 145 -6.74 1.90 2.74
N HIS A 146 -7.12 2.43 1.57
CA HIS A 146 -6.18 3.02 0.60
C HIS A 146 -5.59 4.33 1.14
N GLY A 147 -6.44 5.25 1.61
CA GLY A 147 -6.05 6.52 2.20
C GLY A 147 -5.16 6.36 3.45
N SER A 148 -5.21 5.22 4.15
CA SER A 148 -4.36 4.97 5.32
C SER A 148 -2.86 5.08 5.01
N GLY A 149 -2.41 4.46 3.91
CA GLY A 149 -1.00 4.48 3.52
C GLY A 149 -0.60 5.82 2.94
N HIS A 150 -1.44 6.36 2.04
CA HIS A 150 -1.18 7.63 1.37
C HIS A 150 -1.14 8.81 2.36
N PHE A 151 -2.21 9.02 3.13
CA PHE A 151 -2.33 10.20 3.99
C PHE A 151 -1.78 9.98 5.39
N GLY A 152 -1.67 8.73 5.85
CA GLY A 152 -1.03 8.42 7.13
C GLY A 152 0.49 8.57 7.10
N VAL A 153 1.13 8.37 5.93
CA VAL A 153 2.59 8.50 5.74
C VAL A 153 2.97 9.82 5.06
N GLY A 154 2.18 10.25 4.09
CA GLY A 154 2.42 11.45 3.27
C GLY A 154 1.55 12.64 3.65
N GLY A 155 1.21 12.79 4.93
CA GLY A 155 0.35 13.85 5.45
C GLY A 155 0.69 15.26 4.97
N VAL A 156 -0.35 16.08 4.79
CA VAL A 156 -0.32 17.36 4.06
C VAL A 156 0.59 17.36 2.82
N LEU A 157 0.42 16.25 2.08
CA LEU A 157 0.88 15.98 0.73
C LEU A 157 2.39 15.82 0.56
N GLY A 158 3.05 15.24 1.56
CA GLY A 158 4.29 14.49 1.36
C GLY A 158 4.20 13.52 0.17
N THR A 159 5.33 12.98 -0.27
CA THR A 159 5.46 12.34 -1.59
C THR A 159 4.37 11.29 -1.86
N ILE A 160 4.15 10.34 -0.94
CA ILE A 160 3.11 9.30 -1.09
C ILE A 160 1.67 9.85 -1.02
N GLY A 161 1.44 10.97 -0.33
CA GLY A 161 0.11 11.57 -0.19
C GLY A 161 -0.34 12.35 -1.44
N ASN A 162 0.59 12.73 -2.31
CA ASN A 162 0.27 13.43 -3.56
C ASN A 162 -0.09 12.42 -4.67
N ALA A 163 -1.33 12.41 -5.13
CA ALA A 163 -1.81 11.44 -6.12
C ALA A 163 -0.95 11.36 -7.40
N ALA A 164 -0.44 12.49 -7.90
CA ALA A 164 0.39 12.53 -9.11
C ALA A 164 1.84 12.05 -8.88
N ASN A 165 2.33 12.15 -7.64
CA ASN A 165 3.73 11.86 -7.30
C ASN A 165 3.87 10.65 -6.37
N SER A 166 2.76 10.02 -5.99
CA SER A 166 2.74 9.00 -4.94
C SER A 166 3.67 7.81 -5.18
N PRO A 167 3.89 7.32 -6.42
CA PRO A 167 4.88 6.28 -6.68
C PRO A 167 6.33 6.70 -6.43
N GLY A 168 6.59 7.99 -6.23
CA GLY A 168 7.91 8.52 -5.85
C GLY A 168 8.34 8.15 -4.44
N ASP A 169 7.42 7.76 -3.56
CA ASP A 169 7.76 7.12 -2.29
C ASP A 169 7.80 5.60 -2.48
N PRO A 170 8.92 4.91 -2.21
CA PRO A 170 9.00 3.46 -2.38
C PRO A 170 8.00 2.67 -1.53
N LEU A 171 7.43 3.25 -0.46
CA LEU A 171 6.33 2.64 0.29
C LEU A 171 5.04 2.48 -0.51
N PHE A 172 4.87 3.23 -1.60
CA PHE A 172 3.74 3.08 -2.53
C PHE A 172 3.58 1.64 -3.01
N TYR A 173 4.68 0.99 -3.40
CA TYR A 173 4.65 -0.36 -3.96
C TYR A 173 4.26 -1.42 -2.92
N LEU A 174 4.70 -1.25 -1.67
CA LEU A 174 4.30 -2.18 -0.60
C LEU A 174 2.86 -1.88 -0.14
N HIS A 175 2.40 -0.63 -0.23
CA HIS A 175 1.01 -0.24 0.01
C HIS A 175 0.07 -0.91 -0.99
N HIS A 176 0.30 -0.66 -2.28
CA HIS A 176 -0.48 -1.21 -3.37
C HIS A 176 -0.32 -2.72 -3.50
N GLY A 177 0.85 -3.28 -3.18
CA GLY A 177 1.04 -4.73 -3.09
C GLY A 177 0.13 -5.40 -2.05
N ASN A 178 -0.16 -4.73 -0.94
CA ASN A 178 -1.14 -5.27 0.02
C ASN A 178 -2.59 -4.96 -0.37
N LEU A 179 -2.89 -3.87 -1.09
CA LEU A 179 -4.23 -3.67 -1.66
C LEU A 179 -4.55 -4.75 -2.70
N ASP A 180 -3.59 -5.08 -3.57
CA ASP A 180 -3.71 -6.18 -4.51
C ASP A 180 -3.89 -7.53 -3.81
N ARG A 181 -3.17 -7.78 -2.70
CA ARG A 181 -3.42 -8.97 -1.87
C ARG A 181 -4.86 -9.03 -1.33
N ILE A 182 -5.44 -7.91 -0.93
CA ILE A 182 -6.83 -7.86 -0.46
C ILE A 182 -7.79 -8.16 -1.61
N LEU A 183 -7.53 -7.60 -2.80
CA LEU A 183 -8.26 -7.93 -4.02
C LEU A 183 -8.18 -9.42 -4.32
N TRP A 184 -6.98 -9.99 -4.31
CA TRP A 184 -6.76 -11.42 -4.51
C TRP A 184 -7.51 -12.28 -3.48
N THR A 185 -7.45 -11.89 -2.20
CA THR A 185 -8.18 -12.57 -1.11
C THR A 185 -9.69 -12.50 -1.34
N TRP A 186 -10.21 -11.38 -1.82
CA TRP A 186 -11.61 -11.23 -2.18
C TRP A 186 -11.97 -12.07 -3.40
N GLN A 187 -11.14 -12.09 -4.46
CA GLN A 187 -11.36 -12.90 -5.66
C GLN A 187 -11.43 -14.39 -5.32
N GLN A 188 -10.53 -14.89 -4.47
CA GLN A 188 -10.48 -16.31 -4.08
C GLN A 188 -11.76 -16.84 -3.41
N LYS A 189 -12.65 -15.98 -2.90
CA LYS A 189 -13.93 -16.42 -2.32
C LYS A 189 -14.90 -17.00 -3.36
N ASP A 190 -14.76 -16.61 -4.62
CA ASP A 190 -15.48 -17.16 -5.77
C ASP A 190 -14.67 -16.85 -7.04
N LEU A 191 -13.54 -17.55 -7.19
CA LEU A 191 -12.53 -17.22 -8.21
C LEU A 191 -13.11 -17.27 -9.63
N ARG A 192 -14.01 -18.25 -9.89
CA ARG A 192 -14.64 -18.44 -11.21
C ARG A 192 -15.45 -17.22 -11.64
N THR A 193 -16.12 -16.55 -10.70
CA THR A 193 -16.93 -15.38 -11.01
C THR A 193 -16.10 -14.10 -10.88
N ARG A 194 -15.35 -13.95 -9.78
CA ARG A 194 -14.73 -12.70 -9.36
C ARG A 194 -13.49 -12.30 -10.17
N LEU A 195 -12.84 -13.23 -10.86
CA LEU A 195 -11.79 -12.89 -11.84
C LEU A 195 -12.32 -12.09 -13.04
N HIS A 196 -13.61 -12.22 -13.35
CA HIS A 196 -14.25 -11.59 -14.50
C HIS A 196 -15.17 -10.43 -14.12
N GLN A 197 -15.13 -9.99 -12.85
CA GLN A 197 -15.88 -8.83 -12.41
C GLN A 197 -15.06 -7.56 -12.56
N VAL A 198 -15.63 -6.59 -13.27
CA VAL A 198 -15.11 -5.24 -13.47
C VAL A 198 -16.25 -4.24 -13.34
N GLY A 199 -15.94 -3.01 -12.98
CA GLY A 199 -16.89 -1.91 -12.95
C GLY A 199 -16.22 -0.57 -12.69
N GLY A 200 -17.01 0.49 -12.70
CA GLY A 200 -16.55 1.86 -12.52
C GLY A 200 -16.22 2.56 -13.84
N PRO A 201 -16.22 3.91 -13.81
CA PRO A 201 -16.06 4.72 -15.01
C PRO A 201 -14.60 4.77 -15.48
N ILE A 202 -14.39 4.90 -16.79
CA ILE A 202 -13.06 5.10 -17.38
C ILE A 202 -12.43 6.41 -16.87
N ALA A 203 -13.23 7.47 -16.80
CA ALA A 203 -12.82 8.74 -16.21
C ALA A 203 -13.17 8.75 -14.71
N PRO A 204 -12.20 9.08 -13.81
CA PRO A 204 -12.49 9.14 -12.38
C PRO A 204 -13.71 10.01 -12.05
N PHE A 205 -14.60 9.47 -11.22
CA PHE A 205 -15.86 10.10 -10.77
C PHE A 205 -16.93 10.34 -11.85
N ASP A 206 -16.70 9.98 -13.11
CA ASP A 206 -17.69 10.10 -14.18
C ASP A 206 -18.67 8.91 -14.22
N TYR A 207 -19.44 8.72 -13.15
CA TYR A 207 -20.36 7.57 -13.02
C TYR A 207 -21.53 7.55 -14.02
N GLY A 208 -21.72 8.63 -14.81
CA GLY A 208 -22.65 8.66 -15.94
C GLY A 208 -21.99 8.32 -17.29
N GLY A 209 -20.66 8.19 -17.32
CA GLY A 209 -19.87 7.91 -18.51
C GLY A 209 -19.74 6.42 -18.85
N GLN A 210 -18.72 6.10 -19.63
CA GLN A 210 -18.42 4.73 -20.04
C GLN A 210 -17.72 3.98 -18.91
N ASN A 211 -18.19 2.76 -18.64
CA ASN A 211 -17.55 1.87 -17.67
C ASN A 211 -16.40 1.10 -18.32
N VAL A 212 -15.41 0.77 -17.49
CA VAL A 212 -14.32 -0.13 -17.84
C VAL A 212 -14.88 -1.54 -18.09
N THR A 213 -14.36 -2.20 -19.13
CA THR A 213 -14.69 -3.58 -19.50
C THR A 213 -13.44 -4.47 -19.43
N LEU A 214 -13.62 -5.79 -19.55
CA LEU A 214 -12.51 -6.75 -19.48
C LEU A 214 -11.47 -6.57 -20.62
N ASP A 215 -11.91 -6.14 -21.79
CA ASP A 215 -11.08 -5.86 -22.96
C ASP A 215 -10.43 -4.46 -22.94
N PHE A 216 -10.67 -3.67 -21.89
CA PHE A 216 -10.03 -2.37 -21.72
C PHE A 216 -8.51 -2.53 -21.69
N LYS A 217 -7.81 -1.78 -22.55
CA LYS A 217 -6.35 -1.84 -22.66
C LYS A 217 -5.70 -0.89 -21.67
N ILE A 218 -4.84 -1.45 -20.83
CA ILE A 218 -3.98 -0.72 -19.90
C ILE A 218 -2.58 -0.64 -20.51
N ASN A 219 -2.02 0.57 -20.55
CA ASN A 219 -0.68 0.85 -21.06
C ASN A 219 0.13 1.61 -20.01
N MET A 220 1.35 1.16 -19.70
CA MET A 220 2.26 1.84 -18.76
C MET A 220 3.41 2.57 -19.48
N GLY A 221 3.20 2.95 -20.74
CA GLY A 221 4.17 3.66 -21.57
C GLY A 221 5.48 2.93 -21.70
N LYS A 222 6.57 3.55 -21.24
CA LYS A 222 7.94 2.96 -21.32
C LYS A 222 8.20 1.91 -20.24
N LEU A 223 7.35 1.79 -19.23
CA LEU A 223 7.55 0.86 -18.12
C LEU A 223 7.07 -0.56 -18.46
N ALA A 224 5.98 -0.66 -19.22
CA ALA A 224 5.45 -1.91 -19.75
C ALA A 224 4.57 -1.66 -20.99
N GLY A 225 4.40 -2.69 -21.80
CA GLY A 225 3.52 -2.67 -22.97
C GLY A 225 2.03 -2.72 -22.60
N ASP A 226 1.21 -2.95 -23.62
CA ASP A 226 -0.24 -3.11 -23.47
C ASP A 226 -0.58 -4.48 -22.84
N ALA A 227 -1.57 -4.48 -21.95
CA ALA A 227 -2.29 -5.67 -21.51
C ALA A 227 -3.78 -5.34 -21.38
N THR A 228 -4.65 -6.34 -21.52
CA THR A 228 -6.07 -6.15 -21.20
C THR A 228 -6.29 -6.20 -19.69
N LEU A 229 -7.37 -5.59 -19.21
CA LEU A 229 -7.73 -5.73 -17.80
C LEU A 229 -7.99 -7.21 -17.43
N GLU A 230 -8.57 -8.00 -18.32
CA GLU A 230 -8.75 -9.44 -18.11
C GLU A 230 -7.44 -10.17 -17.83
N GLU A 231 -6.38 -9.87 -18.58
CA GLU A 231 -5.04 -10.44 -18.38
C GLU A 231 -4.44 -10.04 -17.02
N LEU A 232 -4.76 -8.84 -16.55
CA LEU A 232 -4.22 -8.26 -15.30
C LEU A 232 -5.02 -8.65 -14.05
N LEU A 233 -6.28 -9.09 -14.19
CA LEU A 233 -7.10 -9.55 -13.06
C LEU A 233 -6.68 -10.93 -12.53
N ASN A 234 -5.91 -11.71 -13.30
CA ASN A 234 -5.47 -13.05 -12.93
C ASN A 234 -3.96 -13.08 -12.60
N THR A 235 -3.64 -13.08 -11.31
CA THR A 235 -2.25 -13.09 -10.79
C THR A 235 -1.47 -14.37 -11.14
N GLN A 236 -2.17 -15.45 -11.52
CA GLN A 236 -1.60 -16.74 -11.92
C GLN A 236 -1.90 -17.07 -13.39
N GLY A 237 -2.14 -16.05 -14.21
CA GLY A 237 -2.43 -16.16 -15.64
C GLY A 237 -1.19 -16.28 -16.52
N GLY A 238 -1.33 -15.88 -17.79
CA GLY A 238 -0.21 -15.83 -18.73
C GLY A 238 0.68 -14.60 -18.54
N THR A 239 0.06 -13.44 -18.28
CA THR A 239 0.74 -12.15 -18.14
C THR A 239 1.40 -11.97 -16.76
N LEU A 240 0.76 -12.47 -15.70
CA LEU A 240 1.23 -12.43 -14.32
C LEU A 240 1.42 -13.85 -13.79
N CYS A 241 2.41 -14.05 -12.91
CA CYS A 241 2.70 -15.36 -12.32
C CYS A 241 3.22 -15.22 -10.88
N TYR A 242 2.36 -14.78 -9.97
CA TYR A 242 2.67 -14.64 -8.56
C TYR A 242 1.51 -15.05 -7.65
N THR A 243 1.82 -15.19 -6.35
CA THR A 243 0.84 -15.37 -5.28
C THR A 243 1.34 -14.66 -4.02
N TYR A 244 0.48 -14.55 -3.01
CA TYR A 244 0.76 -13.88 -1.74
C TYR A 244 1.02 -14.87 -0.61
#